data_AF-A0A2V7RSH0-F1
#
_entry.id   AF-A0A2V7RSH0-F1
#
_cell.length_a   1.000
_cell.length_b   1.000
_cell.length_c   1.000
_cell.angle_alpha   90.00
_cell.angle_beta   90.00
_cell.angle_gamma   90.00
#
_symmetry.space_group_name_H-M   'P 1'
#
loop_
_entity.id
_entity.type
_entity.pdbx_description
1 polymer ?
#
loop_
_entity_poly.entity_id
_entity_poly.type
_entity_poly.pdbx_seq_one_letter_code
_entity_poly.pdbx_strand_id
1 'polypeptide(L)' 'MTDRRETEQLLRGLYAARVSGDIAAVYEKFSPDARFQIAGASHSTPVAVTAIGAGEYRPLLAIMIKT' A
#
# COMPACT_ATOMS: atom_id res chain seq x y z
N MET A 1 -0.39 17.47 -14.25
CA MET A 1 -0.80 16.08 -14.52
C MET A 1 0.44 15.23 -14.44
N THR A 2 0.50 14.25 -13.55
CA THR A 2 1.61 13.30 -13.50
C THR A 2 1.63 12.50 -14.79
N ASP A 3 2.81 12.30 -15.39
CA ASP A 3 2.92 11.51 -16.61
C ASP A 3 2.56 10.04 -16.33
N ARG A 4 1.97 9.38 -17.33
CA ARG A 4 1.60 7.96 -17.20
C ARG A 4 2.81 7.10 -16.87
N ARG A 5 3.97 7.37 -17.49
CA ARG A 5 5.18 6.58 -17.28
C ARG A 5 5.71 6.73 -15.86
N GLU A 6 5.64 7.93 -15.29
CA GLU A 6 6.00 8.18 -13.89
C GLU A 6 5.12 7.36 -12.93
N THR A 7 3.81 7.32 -13.21
CA THR A 7 2.87 6.49 -12.42
C THR A 7 3.18 5.00 -12.56
N GLU A 8 3.46 4.52 -13.77
CA GLU A 8 3.80 3.11 -14.01
C GLU A 8 5.13 2.72 -13.34
N GLN A 9 6.13 3.61 -13.35
CA GLN A 9 7.41 3.40 -12.66
C GLN A 9 7.23 3.33 -11.15
N LEU A 10 6.42 4.25 -10.58
CA LEU A 10 6.07 4.24 -9.16
C LEU A 10 5.40 2.93 -8.76
N LEU A 11 4.39 2.49 -9.51
CA LEU A 11 3.67 1.24 -9.26
C LEU A 11 4.60 0.02 -9.35
N ARG A 12 5.46 -0.05 -10.37
CA ARG A 12 6.42 -1.15 -10.51
C ARG A 12 7.39 -1.21 -9.34
N GLY A 13 7.91 -0.06 -8.89
CA GLY A 13 8.78 0.02 -7.72
C GLY A 13 8.08 -0.42 -6.44
N LEU A 14 6.83 0.02 -6.23
CA LEU A 14 6.01 -0.39 -5.09
C LEU A 14 5.79 -1.91 -5.07
N TYR A 15 5.41 -2.51 -6.21
CA TYR A 15 5.17 -3.95 -6.29
C TYR A 15 6.47 -4.76 -6.13
N ALA A 16 7.59 -4.28 -6.67
CA ALA A 16 8.88 -4.94 -6.48
C ALA A 16 9.27 -4.98 -4.99
N ALA A 17 9.16 -3.85 -4.28
CA ALA A 17 9.42 -3.77 -2.84
C ALA A 17 8.47 -4.67 -2.02
N ARG A 18 7.19 -4.71 -2.41
CA ARG A 18 6.20 -5.61 -1.80
C ARG A 18 6.56 -7.09 -1.98
N VAL A 19 7.03 -7.48 -3.17
CA VAL A 19 7.42 -8.87 -3.47
C VAL A 19 8.71 -9.26 -2.74
N SER A 20 9.64 -8.32 -2.59
CA SER A 20 10.91 -8.55 -1.87
C SER A 20 10.78 -8.47 -0.34
N GLY A 21 9.60 -8.16 0.20
CA GLY A 21 9.40 -7.96 1.64
C GLY A 21 10.05 -6.68 2.18
N ASP A 22 10.53 -5.77 1.32
CA ASP A 22 11.17 -4.52 1.73
C ASP A 22 10.10 -3.50 2.13
N ILE A 23 9.70 -3.58 3.39
CA ILE A 23 8.62 -2.76 3.91
C ILE A 23 8.98 -1.29 4.04
N ALA A 24 10.25 -0.96 4.27
CA ALA A 24 10.71 0.41 4.30
C ALA A 24 10.58 1.05 2.91
N ALA A 25 11.01 0.35 1.86
CA ALA A 25 10.86 0.82 0.49
C ALA A 25 9.39 0.94 0.06
N VAL A 26 8.48 0.13 0.63
CA VAL A 26 7.04 0.29 0.43
C VAL A 26 6.54 1.59 1.06
N TYR A 27 6.90 1.90 2.31
CA TYR A 27 6.45 3.11 3.00
C TYR A 27 6.87 4.40 2.28
N GLU A 28 8.06 4.42 1.69
CA GLU A 28 8.58 5.57 0.93
C GLU A 28 7.74 5.88 -0.33
N LYS A 29 6.88 4.97 -0.78
CA LYS A 29 6.00 5.22 -1.95
C LYS A 29 4.66 5.84 -1.58
N PHE A 30 4.33 5.93 -0.29
CA PHE A 30 3.08 6.53 0.19
C PHE A 30 3.31 7.92 0.75
N SER A 31 2.38 8.83 0.47
CA SER A 31 2.33 10.12 1.17
C SER A 31 2.10 9.89 2.68
N PRO A 32 2.63 10.74 3.57
CA PRO A 32 2.37 10.64 5.01
C PRO A 32 0.89 10.70 5.39
N ASP A 33 0.06 11.33 4.57
CA ASP A 33 -1.40 11.50 4.69
C ASP A 33 -2.21 10.57 3.78
N ALA A 34 -1.57 9.55 3.18
CA ALA A 34 -2.22 8.65 2.23
C ALA A 34 -3.43 7.92 2.84
N ARG A 35 -4.48 7.78 2.03
CA ARG A 35 -5.66 6.96 2.34
C ARG A 35 -5.50 5.58 1.71
N PHE A 36 -5.37 4.56 2.55
CA PHE A 36 -5.32 3.16 2.13
C PHE A 36 -6.68 2.50 2.37
N GLN A 37 -7.27 1.91 1.33
CA GLN A 37 -8.57 1.27 1.43
C GLN A 37 -8.57 -0.11 0.78
N ILE A 38 -9.11 -1.08 1.51
CA ILE A 38 -9.45 -2.40 0.98
C ILE A 38 -10.96 -2.50 1.03
N ALA A 39 -11.58 -2.53 -0.15
CA ALA A 39 -13.01 -2.81 -0.24
C ALA A 39 -13.24 -4.26 0.22
N GLY A 40 -14.08 -4.44 1.24
CA GLY A 40 -14.52 -5.77 1.64
C GLY A 40 -15.48 -6.32 0.58
N ALA A 41 -15.21 -7.52 0.06
CA ALA A 41 -16.21 -8.28 -0.67
C ALA A 41 -17.08 -9.02 0.35
N SER A 42 -18.40 -8.76 0.35
CA SER A 42 -19.40 -9.28 1.31
C SER A 42 -19.53 -10.80 1.41
N HIS A 43 -18.63 -11.60 0.82
CA HIS A 43 -18.69 -13.07 0.85
C HIS A 43 -17.37 -13.81 1.12
N SER A 44 -16.18 -13.19 1.00
CA SER A 44 -14.90 -13.94 1.11
C SER A 44 -13.77 -13.25 1.88
N THR A 45 -13.85 -11.94 2.12
CA THR A 45 -12.93 -11.21 3.01
C THR A 45 -13.72 -10.23 3.86
N PRO A 46 -14.00 -10.53 5.15
CA PRO A 46 -14.93 -9.77 5.97
C PRO A 46 -14.43 -8.38 6.39
N VAL A 47 -13.17 -8.04 6.12
CA VAL A 47 -12.56 -6.81 6.64
C VAL A 47 -12.55 -5.75 5.54
N ALA A 48 -13.53 -4.87 5.57
CA ALA A 48 -13.38 -3.56 4.96
C ALA A 48 -12.34 -2.78 5.78
N VAL A 49 -11.23 -2.38 5.17
CA VAL A 49 -10.19 -1.60 5.85
C VAL A 49 -10.14 -0.20 5.26
N THR A 50 -10.14 0.80 6.13
CA THR A 50 -9.75 2.17 5.79
C THR A 50 -8.71 2.60 6.80
N ALA A 51 -7.55 3.02 6.32
CA ALA A 51 -6.46 3.58 7.11
C ALA A 51 -6.05 4.93 6.49
N ILE A 52 -5.96 5.96 7.33
CA ILE A 52 -5.67 7.33 6.94
C ILE A 52 -4.36 7.76 7.61
N GLY A 53 -3.37 8.05 6.77
CA GLY A 53 -2.07 8.50 7.20
C GLY A 53 -1.14 7.40 7.71
N ALA A 54 0.14 7.75 7.82
CA ALA A 54 1.24 6.82 8.09
C ALA A 54 1.11 6.07 9.42
N GLY A 55 0.47 6.67 10.43
CA GLY A 55 0.20 6.02 11.70
C GLY A 55 -0.71 4.80 11.56
N GLU A 56 -1.63 4.81 10.60
CA GLU A 56 -2.63 3.75 10.41
C GLU A 56 -2.24 2.77 9.31
N TYR A 57 -1.75 3.24 8.15
CA TYR A 57 -1.48 2.34 7.03
C TYR A 57 -0.20 1.51 7.23
N ARG A 58 0.81 2.02 7.92
CA ARG A 58 2.08 1.30 8.13
C ARG A 58 1.88 0.00 8.92
N PRO A 59 1.25 -0.01 10.11
CA PRO A 59 1.04 -1.27 10.84
C PRO A 59 0.18 -2.26 10.05
N LEU A 60 -0.82 -1.78 9.29
CA LEU A 60 -1.62 -2.62 8.43
C LEU A 60 -0.79 -3.29 7.32
N LEU A 61 0.05 -2.53 6.62
CA LEU A 61 0.94 -3.06 5.59
C LEU A 61 1.95 -4.05 6.18
N ALA A 62 2.44 -3.82 7.39
CA ALA A 62 3.33 -4.76 8.09
C ALA A 62 2.72 -6.13 8.36
N ILE A 63 1.41 -6.17 8.61
CA ILE A 63 0.68 -7.44 8.77
C ILE A 63 0.47 -8.14 7.41
N MET A 64 0.28 -7.36 6.34
CA MET A 64 -0.12 -7.88 5.02
C MET A 64 1.05 -8.27 4.11
N ILE A 65 2.23 -7.72 4.33
CA ILE A 65 3.43 -7.99 3.52
C ILE A 65 4.19 -9.12 4.19
N LYS A 66 4.36 -10.23 3.46
CA LYS A 66 5.21 -11.33 3.89
C LYS A 66 6.67 -10.89 3.79
N THR A 67 7.40 -11.00 4.90
CA THR A 67 8.85 -10.84 4.96
C THR A 67 9.55 -12.16 4.66
#